data_AF-A0A8T6UZT4-F1
#
_entry.id   AF-A0A8T6UZT4-F1
#
_cell.length_a   1.000
_cell.length_b   1.000
_cell.length_c   1.000
_cell.angle_alpha   90.00
_cell.angle_beta   90.00
_cell.angle_gamma   90.00
#
_symmetry.space_group_name_H-M   'P 1'
#
loop_
_entity.id
_entity.type
_entity.pdbx_description
1 polymer ?
#
loop_
_entity_poly.entity_id
_entity_poly.type
_entity_poly.pdbx_seq_one_letter_code
_entity_poly.pdbx_strand_id
1 'polypeptide(L)'
;MGNIKSVYNALKYLGAKPVVAKSPSDVKGEKIIIPGVGAFGKGAHNLKPFIPKIRETLTSNLPLLGICLGLEMFFEDSEESPRIKGLGLMKGKVVRIRTKLRLPHIGWNSLEIKKRACPLFQDIDNGYAYFVHSYHALPEEDVV
;
A
#
# COMPACT_ATOMS: atom_id res chain seq x y z
N MET A 1 3.65 12.04 -1.04
CA MET A 1 3.75 10.75 -1.77
C MET A 1 3.30 10.95 -3.22
N GLY A 2 3.76 10.14 -4.18
CA GLY A 2 3.44 10.28 -5.62
C GLY A 2 2.35 9.32 -6.12
N ASN A 3 2.10 9.32 -7.44
CA ASN A 3 1.11 8.51 -8.17
C ASN A 3 -0.38 8.70 -7.81
N ILE A 4 -0.71 9.73 -7.03
CA ILE A 4 -2.11 10.05 -6.66
C ILE A 4 -2.99 10.27 -7.90
N LYS A 5 -2.47 10.95 -8.94
CA LYS A 5 -3.24 11.29 -10.16
C LYS A 5 -3.69 10.05 -10.94
N SER A 6 -2.85 9.02 -11.05
CA SER A 6 -3.20 7.80 -11.77
C SER A 6 -4.29 7.02 -11.04
N VAL A 7 -4.17 6.86 -9.72
CA VAL A 7 -5.19 6.22 -8.88
C VAL A 7 -6.49 7.01 -8.92
N TYR A 8 -6.42 8.34 -8.80
CA TYR A 8 -7.57 9.22 -8.90
C TYR A 8 -8.30 9.05 -10.24
N ASN A 9 -7.57 9.06 -11.35
CA ASN A 9 -8.15 8.88 -12.68
C ASN A 9 -8.75 7.50 -12.87
N ALA A 10 -8.10 6.43 -12.38
CA ALA A 10 -8.64 5.07 -12.45
C ALA A 10 -9.97 4.96 -11.68
N LEU A 11 -10.04 5.48 -10.46
CA LEU A 11 -11.27 5.51 -9.68
C LEU A 11 -12.37 6.32 -10.37
N LYS A 12 -12.03 7.50 -10.93
CA LYS A 12 -12.99 8.33 -11.67
C LYS A 12 -13.51 7.61 -12.91
N TYR A 13 -12.64 6.92 -13.65
CA TYR A 13 -13.00 6.12 -14.82
C TYR A 13 -14.00 5.01 -14.46
N LEU A 14 -13.83 4.39 -13.28
CA LEU A 14 -14.75 3.39 -12.72
C LEU A 14 -16.06 4.00 -12.15
N GLY A 15 -16.29 5.31 -12.31
CA GLY A 15 -17.50 5.99 -11.84
C GLY A 15 -17.49 6.38 -10.36
N ALA A 16 -16.39 6.16 -9.64
CA ALA A 16 -16.26 6.61 -8.26
C ALA A 16 -16.08 8.15 -8.18
N LYS A 17 -16.32 8.71 -6.99
CA LYS A 17 -16.11 10.13 -6.67
C LYS A 17 -14.91 10.30 -5.71
N PRO A 18 -13.68 10.02 -6.15
CA PRO A 18 -12.52 10.09 -5.27
C PRO A 18 -12.26 11.52 -4.79
N VAL A 19 -11.87 11.65 -3.52
CA VAL A 19 -11.39 12.91 -2.94
C VAL A 19 -9.92 12.74 -2.58
N VAL A 20 -9.10 13.71 -2.97
CA VAL A 20 -7.68 13.72 -2.58
C VAL A 20 -7.55 14.44 -1.25
N ALA A 21 -7.21 13.70 -0.20
CA ALA A 21 -6.91 14.27 1.11
C ALA A 21 -5.56 14.98 1.09
N LYS A 22 -5.54 16.28 1.40
CA LYS A 22 -4.30 17.08 1.54
C LYS A 22 -3.93 17.31 3.00
N SER A 23 -4.89 17.15 3.90
CA SER A 23 -4.76 17.28 5.33
C SER A 23 -5.56 16.17 6.05
N PRO A 24 -5.27 15.86 7.32
CA PRO A 24 -6.00 14.84 8.06
C PRO A 24 -7.51 15.09 8.15
N SER A 25 -7.93 16.37 8.18
CA SER A 25 -9.35 16.76 8.18
C SER A 25 -10.09 16.43 6.87
N ASP A 26 -9.36 16.22 5.76
CA ASP A 26 -9.94 15.86 4.48
C ASP A 26 -10.24 14.36 4.37
N VAL A 27 -9.71 13.55 5.28
CA VAL A 27 -9.93 12.11 5.30
C VAL A 27 -11.36 11.85 5.79
N LYS A 28 -12.26 11.88 4.82
CA LYS A 28 -13.69 11.63 4.94
C LYS A 28 -14.04 10.61 3.86
N GLY A 29 -14.79 9.57 4.21
CA GLY A 29 -15.25 8.60 3.24
C GLY A 29 -15.43 7.21 3.83
N GLU A 30 -16.02 6.35 3.01
CA GLU A 30 -16.32 4.96 3.36
C GLU A 30 -15.13 4.01 3.12
N LYS A 31 -14.13 4.46 2.35
CA LYS A 31 -12.96 3.67 1.94
C LYS A 31 -11.75 4.58 1.82
N ILE A 32 -10.57 4.09 2.17
CA ILE A 32 -9.32 4.86 2.10
C ILE A 32 -8.31 4.12 1.23
N ILE A 33 -7.64 4.85 0.35
CA ILE A 33 -6.50 4.34 -0.41
C ILE A 33 -5.28 5.18 -0.07
N ILE A 34 -4.20 4.50 0.32
CA ILE A 34 -2.89 5.11 0.54
C ILE A 34 -2.01 4.70 -0.65
N PRO A 35 -1.89 5.53 -1.70
CA PRO A 35 -0.95 5.29 -2.77
C PRO A 35 0.44 5.82 -2.38
N GLY A 36 1.48 5.19 -2.93
CA GLY A 36 2.83 5.68 -2.72
C GLY A 36 3.84 5.25 -3.78
N VAL A 37 4.81 6.13 -4.02
CA VAL A 37 6.06 5.84 -4.73
C VAL A 37 7.20 6.57 -4.04
N GLY A 38 8.41 6.05 -4.19
CA GLY A 38 9.64 6.58 -3.58
C GLY A 38 10.04 5.82 -2.32
N ALA A 39 10.91 6.43 -1.52
CA ALA A 39 11.52 5.78 -0.36
C ALA A 39 10.60 5.71 0.86
N PHE A 40 10.71 4.62 1.62
CA PHE A 40 10.03 4.30 2.87
C PHE A 40 10.07 5.47 3.86
N GLY A 41 11.25 5.99 4.17
CA GLY A 41 11.41 7.09 5.12
C GLY A 41 10.63 8.36 4.72
N LYS A 42 10.58 8.68 3.42
CA LYS A 42 9.80 9.82 2.92
C LYS A 42 8.29 9.54 2.96
N GLY A 43 7.88 8.30 2.71
CA GLY A 43 6.50 7.83 2.89
C GLY A 43 6.03 8.03 4.33
N ALA A 44 6.78 7.48 5.28
CA ALA A 44 6.47 7.54 6.70
C ALA A 44 6.41 8.99 7.22
N HIS A 45 7.35 9.84 6.82
CA HIS A 45 7.32 11.26 7.16
C HIS A 45 6.05 11.96 6.64
N ASN A 46 5.67 11.72 5.38
CA ASN A 46 4.48 12.33 4.79
C ASN A 46 3.17 11.84 5.43
N LEU A 47 3.13 10.58 5.88
CA LEU A 47 1.95 10.00 6.52
C LEU A 47 1.81 10.37 7.98
N LYS A 48 2.89 10.82 8.65
CA LYS A 48 2.89 11.15 10.08
C LYS A 48 1.68 11.99 10.54
N PRO A 49 1.26 13.06 9.82
CA PRO A 49 0.08 13.84 10.23
C PRO A 49 -1.25 13.06 10.13
N PHE A 50 -1.33 12.07 9.25
CA PHE A 50 -2.54 11.29 8.97
C PHE A 50 -2.73 10.08 9.89
N ILE A 51 -1.68 9.67 10.63
CA ILE A 51 -1.68 8.47 11.48
C ILE A 51 -2.89 8.41 12.43
N PRO A 52 -3.23 9.47 13.19
CA PRO A 52 -4.37 9.41 14.10
C PRO A 52 -5.68 9.08 13.37
N LYS A 53 -5.88 9.70 12.19
CA LYS A 53 -7.09 9.51 11.39
C LYS A 53 -7.13 8.14 10.72
N ILE A 54 -5.99 7.62 10.26
CA ILE A 54 -5.89 6.25 9.75
C ILE A 54 -6.23 5.24 10.87
N ARG A 55 -5.72 5.42 12.09
CA ARG A 55 -6.04 4.53 13.21
C ARG A 55 -7.52 4.56 13.59
N GLU A 56 -8.15 5.72 13.56
CA GLU A 56 -9.61 5.84 13.74
C GLU A 56 -10.36 4.98 12.72
N THR A 57 -9.92 4.96 11.46
CA THR A 57 -10.62 4.21 10.40
C THR A 57 -10.57 2.70 10.60
N LEU A 58 -9.51 2.19 11.22
CA LEU A 58 -9.40 0.77 11.61
C LEU A 58 -10.42 0.41 12.68
N THR A 59 -10.67 1.29 13.65
CA THR A 59 -11.69 1.05 14.68
C THR A 59 -13.11 1.06 14.11
N SER A 60 -13.33 1.76 12.99
CA SER A 60 -14.62 1.83 12.30
C SER A 60 -14.80 0.77 11.21
N ASN A 61 -13.90 -0.22 11.09
CA ASN A 61 -13.90 -1.25 10.04
C ASN A 61 -14.00 -0.68 8.61
N LEU A 62 -13.46 0.51 8.37
CA LEU A 62 -13.43 1.09 7.03
C LEU A 62 -12.34 0.40 6.19
N PRO A 63 -12.65 -0.07 4.97
CA PRO A 63 -11.65 -0.66 4.09
C PRO A 63 -10.50 0.29 3.79
N LEU A 64 -9.28 -0.22 3.99
CA LEU A 64 -8.02 0.49 3.75
C LEU A 64 -7.18 -0.28 2.73
N LEU A 65 -6.77 0.39 1.64
CA LEU A 65 -5.93 -0.20 0.60
C LEU A 65 -4.59 0.54 0.47
N GLY A 66 -3.49 -0.18 0.64
CA GLY A 66 -2.14 0.33 0.39
C GLY A 66 -1.66 -0.07 -1.01
N ILE A 67 -1.13 0.88 -1.79
CA ILE A 67 -0.59 0.60 -3.13
C ILE A 67 0.91 0.91 -3.18
N CYS A 68 1.72 -0.08 -3.56
CA CYS A 68 3.18 -0.01 -3.64
C CYS A 68 3.78 0.45 -2.29
N LEU A 69 4.42 1.62 -2.23
CA LEU A 69 4.93 2.17 -0.97
C LEU A 69 3.81 2.32 0.09
N GLY A 70 2.56 2.55 -0.31
CA GLY A 70 1.45 2.60 0.63
C GLY A 70 1.17 1.28 1.35
N LEU A 71 1.37 0.14 0.69
CA LEU A 71 1.31 -1.19 1.32
C LEU A 71 2.47 -1.37 2.30
N GLU A 72 3.67 -0.97 1.89
CA GLU A 72 4.86 -1.04 2.74
C GLU A 72 4.68 -0.28 4.07
N MET A 73 3.97 0.86 4.04
CA MET A 73 3.65 1.64 5.24
C MET A 73 2.82 0.90 6.27
N PHE A 74 2.12 -0.19 5.91
CA PHE A 74 1.35 -0.96 6.88
C PHE A 74 2.24 -1.75 7.84
N PHE A 75 3.49 -2.02 7.48
CA PHE A 75 4.44 -2.72 8.32
C PHE A 75 5.18 -1.77 9.27
N GLU A 76 5.82 -2.34 10.30
CA GLU A 76 6.53 -1.56 11.32
C GLU A 76 7.88 -1.04 10.81
N ASP A 77 8.58 -1.84 10.01
CA ASP A 77 9.99 -1.62 9.67
C ASP A 77 10.28 -1.85 8.19
N SER A 78 11.34 -1.19 7.70
CA SER A 78 11.89 -1.41 6.37
C SER A 78 13.41 -1.40 6.37
N GLU A 79 14.03 -2.37 5.68
CA GLU A 79 15.46 -2.37 5.39
C GLU A 79 15.89 -1.14 4.57
N GLU A 80 14.99 -0.51 3.83
CA GLU A 80 15.28 0.73 3.09
C GLU A 80 15.55 1.90 4.03
N SER A 81 14.96 1.90 5.23
CA SER A 81 15.06 3.00 6.19
C SER A 81 15.08 2.47 7.63
N PRO A 82 16.18 1.83 8.09
CA PRO A 82 16.21 1.04 9.34
C PRO A 82 15.87 1.79 10.64
N ARG A 83 15.87 3.13 10.62
CA ARG A 83 15.57 3.98 11.78
C ARG A 83 14.19 4.64 11.71
N ILE A 84 13.41 4.37 10.67
CA ILE A 84 12.10 4.97 10.45
C ILE A 84 11.05 3.88 10.55
N LYS A 85 10.10 4.08 11.47
CA LYS A 85 8.95 3.19 11.63
C LYS A 85 7.83 3.54 10.65
N GLY A 86 7.16 2.52 10.13
CA GLY A 86 5.90 2.65 9.41
C GLY A 86 4.71 2.80 10.36
N LEU A 87 3.52 2.42 9.91
CA LEU A 87 2.29 2.55 10.70
C LEU A 87 2.12 1.43 11.72
N GLY A 88 2.74 0.26 11.47
CA GLY A 88 2.61 -0.93 12.32
C GLY A 88 1.18 -1.45 12.43
N LEU A 89 0.48 -1.50 11.30
CA LEU A 89 -0.86 -2.08 11.19
C LEU A 89 -0.82 -3.60 10.99
N MET A 90 0.27 -4.11 10.42
CA MET A 90 0.53 -5.51 10.16
C MET A 90 1.90 -5.89 10.74
N LYS A 91 2.01 -7.09 11.29
CA LYS A 91 3.26 -7.66 11.79
C LYS A 91 4.15 -8.11 10.65
N GLY A 92 5.43 -7.80 10.77
CA GLY A 92 6.46 -8.14 9.79
C GLY A 92 7.21 -6.90 9.30
N LYS A 93 7.94 -7.07 8.21
CA LYS A 93 8.92 -6.09 7.75
C LYS A 93 8.99 -6.01 6.24
N VAL A 94 9.40 -4.85 5.75
CA VAL A 94 9.70 -4.62 4.34
C VAL A 94 11.19 -4.88 4.12
N VAL A 95 11.52 -5.87 3.31
CA VAL A 95 12.91 -6.33 3.10
C VAL A 95 13.31 -6.19 1.64
N ARG A 96 14.60 -5.97 1.39
CA ARG A 96 15.12 -5.92 0.02
C ARG A 96 15.05 -7.30 -0.61
N ILE A 97 14.60 -7.39 -1.86
CA ILE A 97 14.57 -8.65 -2.61
C ILE A 97 15.98 -9.24 -2.68
N ARG A 98 16.15 -10.48 -2.23
CA ARG A 98 17.42 -11.23 -2.32
C ARG A 98 17.41 -12.04 -3.62
N THR A 99 18.16 -11.60 -4.62
CA THR A 99 18.21 -12.24 -5.95
C THR A 99 19.54 -11.97 -6.66
N LYS A 100 19.89 -12.83 -7.63
CA LYS A 100 21.00 -12.61 -8.57
C LYS A 100 20.58 -11.77 -9.80
N LEU A 101 19.27 -11.54 -9.97
CA LEU A 101 18.72 -10.76 -11.08
C LEU A 101 18.86 -9.26 -10.83
N ARG A 102 18.70 -8.47 -11.90
CA ARG A 102 18.75 -7.00 -11.82
C ARG A 102 17.61 -6.46 -10.96
N LEU A 103 17.93 -5.52 -10.07
CA LEU A 103 16.96 -4.73 -9.32
C LEU A 103 16.90 -3.27 -9.83
N PRO A 104 15.76 -2.58 -9.67
CA PRO A 104 14.49 -3.08 -9.12
C PRO A 104 13.82 -4.14 -10.00
N HIS A 105 12.89 -4.92 -9.44
CA HIS A 105 11.95 -5.71 -10.22
C HIS A 105 11.05 -4.75 -10.99
N ILE A 106 11.21 -4.71 -12.32
CA ILE A 106 10.42 -3.87 -13.24
C ILE A 106 9.77 -4.77 -14.29
N GLY A 107 8.45 -4.79 -14.36
CA GLY A 107 7.75 -5.46 -15.44
C GLY A 107 6.42 -6.08 -15.02
N TRP A 108 5.79 -6.76 -15.97
CA TRP A 108 4.62 -7.58 -15.74
C TRP A 108 5.06 -8.92 -15.17
N ASN A 109 4.50 -9.31 -14.02
CA ASN A 109 4.77 -10.58 -13.39
C ASN A 109 3.46 -11.27 -12.99
N SER A 110 3.45 -12.59 -13.02
CA SER A 110 2.26 -13.39 -12.76
C SER A 110 1.87 -13.32 -11.28
N LEU A 111 0.56 -13.25 -11.03
CA LEU A 111 -0.02 -13.32 -9.71
C LEU A 111 -0.48 -14.74 -9.41
N GLU A 112 -0.15 -15.21 -8.22
CA GLU A 112 -0.75 -16.41 -7.64
C GLU A 112 -1.62 -15.99 -6.45
N ILE A 113 -2.93 -15.93 -6.66
CA ILE A 113 -3.89 -15.48 -5.65
C ILE A 113 -4.27 -16.66 -4.76
N LYS A 114 -3.76 -16.67 -3.52
CA LYS A 114 -4.03 -17.73 -2.52
C LYS A 114 -5.36 -17.54 -1.79
N LYS A 115 -5.78 -16.30 -1.53
CA LYS A 115 -6.96 -15.96 -0.71
C LYS A 115 -8.18 -15.63 -1.58
N ARG A 116 -8.67 -16.61 -2.34
CA ARG A 116 -9.78 -16.44 -3.31
C ARG A 116 -11.09 -15.95 -2.71
N ALA A 117 -11.32 -16.18 -1.42
CA ALA A 117 -12.50 -15.69 -0.71
C ALA A 117 -12.43 -14.19 -0.36
N CYS A 118 -11.29 -13.53 -0.51
CA CYS A 118 -11.17 -12.09 -0.26
C CYS A 118 -11.97 -11.31 -1.31
N PRO A 119 -12.85 -10.37 -0.91
CA PRO A 119 -13.59 -9.52 -1.85
C PRO A 119 -12.70 -8.70 -2.80
N LEU A 120 -11.46 -8.40 -2.41
CA LEU A 120 -10.49 -7.69 -3.27
C LEU A 120 -10.16 -8.48 -4.54
N PHE A 121 -10.21 -9.80 -4.48
CA PHE A 121 -9.88 -10.70 -5.59
C PHE A 121 -11.11 -11.34 -6.23
N GLN A 122 -12.31 -10.88 -5.88
CA GLN A 122 -13.53 -11.33 -6.53
C GLN A 122 -13.47 -10.97 -8.02
N ASP A 123 -13.79 -11.94 -8.87
CA ASP A 123 -13.77 -11.81 -10.34
C ASP A 123 -12.37 -11.48 -10.93
N ILE A 124 -11.30 -11.68 -10.14
CA ILE A 124 -9.92 -11.55 -10.60
C ILE A 124 -9.27 -12.93 -10.66
N ASP A 125 -9.00 -13.41 -11.87
CA ASP A 125 -8.24 -14.64 -12.10
C ASP A 125 -6.75 -14.47 -11.78
N ASN A 126 -6.01 -15.59 -11.74
CA ASN A 126 -4.55 -15.50 -11.77
C ASN A 126 -4.16 -14.81 -13.10
N GLY A 127 -3.55 -13.64 -13.00
CA GLY A 127 -3.21 -12.79 -14.14
C GLY A 127 -1.84 -12.16 -13.97
N TYR A 128 -1.62 -11.03 -14.61
CA TYR A 128 -0.38 -10.27 -14.49
C TYR A 128 -0.65 -8.92 -13.84
N ALA A 129 0.26 -8.48 -12.97
CA ALA A 129 0.32 -7.10 -12.50
C ALA A 129 1.68 -6.50 -12.84
N TYR A 130 1.70 -5.17 -12.97
CA TYR A 130 2.93 -4.43 -13.23
C TYR A 130 3.61 -4.04 -11.90
N PHE A 131 4.86 -4.43 -11.76
CA PHE A 131 5.68 -4.23 -10.56
C PHE A 131 6.85 -3.30 -10.85
N VAL A 132 7.17 -2.44 -9.88
CA VAL A 132 8.36 -1.56 -9.90
C VAL A 132 8.88 -1.38 -8.47
N HIS A 133 9.69 -2.31 -7.95
CA HIS A 133 10.14 -2.28 -6.55
C HIS A 133 11.47 -3.01 -6.32
N SER A 134 12.24 -2.57 -5.33
CA SER A 134 13.42 -3.30 -4.84
C SER A 134 13.20 -3.97 -3.48
N TYR A 135 12.11 -3.61 -2.81
CA TYR A 135 11.74 -4.10 -1.48
C TYR A 135 10.37 -4.76 -1.56
N HIS A 136 10.09 -5.71 -0.68
CA HIS A 136 8.79 -6.37 -0.59
C HIS A 136 8.41 -6.59 0.87
N ALA A 137 7.11 -6.64 1.12
CA ALA A 137 6.58 -7.03 2.42
C ALA A 137 6.89 -8.50 2.71
N LEU A 138 7.30 -8.78 3.94
CA LEU A 138 7.43 -10.10 4.52
C LEU A 138 6.57 -10.13 5.80
N PRO A 139 5.28 -10.47 5.67
CA PRO A 139 4.37 -10.57 6.80
C PRO A 139 4.76 -11.73 7.73
N GLU A 140 4.59 -11.54 9.04
CA GLU A 140 4.77 -12.59 10.06
C GLU A 140 3.43 -13.22 10.48
N GLU A 141 2.34 -12.76 9.88
CA GLU A 141 0.98 -13.24 10.09
C GLU A 141 0.28 -13.45 8.75
N ASP A 142 -0.84 -14.18 8.79
CA ASP A 142 -1.67 -14.41 7.62
C ASP A 142 -2.43 -13.12 7.27
N VAL A 143 -1.94 -12.42 6.25
CA VAL A 143 -2.50 -11.14 5.79
C VAL A 143 -3.26 -11.30 4.47
N VAL A 144 -4.20 -10.40 4.25
CA VAL A 144 -5.01 -10.27 3.02
C VAL A 144 -4.83 -8.89 2.43
#